data_AF-A0A356KYE0-F1
#
_entry.id   AF-A0A356KYE0-F1
#
_cell.length_a   1.000
_cell.length_b   1.000
_cell.length_c   1.000
_cell.angle_alpha   90.00
_cell.angle_beta   90.00
_cell.angle_gamma   90.00
#
_symmetry.space_group_name_H-M   'P 1'
#
loop_
_entity.id
_entity.type
_entity.pdbx_description
1 polymer ?
#
loop_
_entity_poly.entity_id
_entity_poly.type
_entity_poly.pdbx_seq_one_letter_code
_entity_poly.pdbx_strand_id
1 'polypeptide(L)'
;MDVSQVACTSRIGRVVVYARGATVERRVELPELPAGPCELTIAELTPQADPASFRVELAGQRAVVGLQSRLIAPSAPPSPADLAARRRELTLALHRSRTELS
;
A
#
# COMPACT_ATOMS: atom_id res chain seq x y z
N MET A 1 16.74 20.22 -8.46
CA MET A 1 16.03 20.23 -7.16
C MET A 1 15.98 18.79 -6.72
N ASP A 2 16.58 18.48 -5.58
CA ASP A 2 16.54 17.14 -5.00
C ASP A 2 15.20 17.01 -4.26
N VAL A 3 14.36 16.05 -4.67
CA VAL A 3 13.03 15.85 -4.09
C VAL A 3 13.14 14.68 -3.12
N SER A 4 13.00 14.97 -1.82
CA SER A 4 13.09 13.93 -0.80
C SER A 4 11.91 12.96 -0.90
N GLN A 5 12.20 11.66 -0.94
CA GLN A 5 11.20 10.60 -0.91
C GLN A 5 10.96 10.11 0.52
N VAL A 6 9.69 10.03 0.91
CA VAL A 6 9.25 9.56 2.22
C VAL A 6 8.33 8.36 2.02
N ALA A 7 8.74 7.19 2.50
CA ALA A 7 7.90 6.00 2.48
C ALA A 7 6.88 6.07 3.63
N CYS A 8 5.61 5.83 3.32
CA CYS A 8 4.52 5.82 4.29
C CYS A 8 3.73 4.52 4.19
N THR A 9 3.34 4.00 5.35
CA THR A 9 2.38 2.89 5.44
C THR A 9 0.97 3.44 5.39
N SER A 10 0.03 2.58 5.00
CA SER A 10 -1.39 2.93 4.96
C SER A 10 -2.24 1.81 5.53
N ARG A 11 -3.33 2.17 6.19
CA ARG A 11 -4.32 1.22 6.70
C ARG A 11 -5.66 1.41 6.02
N ILE A 12 -6.36 0.31 5.77
CA ILE A 12 -7.74 0.33 5.26
C ILE A 12 -8.64 0.91 6.35
N GLY A 13 -9.34 1.99 6.05
CA GLY A 13 -10.31 2.61 6.96
C GLY A 13 -11.75 2.21 6.63
N ARG A 14 -12.09 2.15 5.35
CA ARG A 14 -13.44 1.83 4.87
C ARG A 14 -13.37 1.09 3.55
N VAL A 15 -14.25 0.11 3.39
CA VAL A 15 -14.48 -0.60 2.12
C VAL A 15 -15.95 -0.53 1.80
N VAL A 16 -16.28 -0.09 0.59
CA VAL A 16 -17.65 -0.13 0.05
C VAL A 16 -17.63 -1.03 -1.18
N VAL A 17 -18.39 -2.12 -1.11
CA VAL A 17 -18.46 -3.12 -2.19
C VAL A 17 -19.67 -2.83 -3.08
N TYR A 18 -19.45 -2.93 -4.39
CA TYR A 18 -20.45 -2.79 -5.43
C TYR A 18 -20.51 -4.07 -6.27
N ALA A 19 -21.48 -4.17 -7.17
CA ALA A 19 -21.67 -5.34 -8.02
C ALA A 19 -20.46 -5.67 -8.92
N ARG A 20 -19.58 -4.71 -9.21
CA ARG A 20 -18.42 -4.87 -10.12
C ARG A 20 -17.11 -4.32 -9.57
N GLY A 21 -16.97 -4.23 -8.25
CA GLY A 21 -15.74 -3.75 -7.64
C GLY A 21 -15.94 -3.24 -6.22
N ALA A 22 -14.93 -2.57 -5.69
CA ALA A 22 -15.00 -1.95 -4.38
C ALA A 22 -14.26 -0.61 -4.39
N THR A 23 -14.78 0.35 -3.63
CA THR A 23 -14.03 1.54 -3.24
C THR A 23 -13.36 1.26 -1.91
N VAL A 24 -12.05 1.49 -1.85
CA VAL A 24 -11.25 1.30 -0.63
C VAL A 24 -10.69 2.65 -0.21
N GLU A 25 -11.14 3.15 0.93
CA GLU A 25 -10.56 4.32 1.57
C GLU A 25 -9.43 3.88 2.51
N ARG A 26 -8.27 4.48 2.33
CA ARG A 26 -7.09 4.21 3.15
C ARG A 26 -6.62 5.48 3.84
N ARG A 27 -6.15 5.34 5.07
CA ARG A 27 -5.54 6.42 5.84
C ARG A 27 -4.04 6.22 5.88
N VAL A 28 -3.31 7.29 5.62
CA VAL A 28 -1.86 7.37 5.69
C VAL A 28 -1.54 8.29 6.87
N GLU A 29 -0.73 7.78 7.80
CA GLU A 29 -0.20 8.60 8.88
C GLU A 29 1.09 9.23 8.38
N LEU A 30 1.12 10.57 8.36
CA LEU A 30 2.26 11.31 7.85
C LEU A 30 3.31 11.46 8.94
N PRO A 31 4.58 11.14 8.67
CA PRO A 31 5.68 11.48 9.56
C PRO A 31 5.93 12.99 9.52
N GLU A 32 6.90 13.45 10.31
CA GLU A 32 7.43 14.79 10.14
C GLU A 32 7.99 14.95 8.72
N LEU A 33 7.44 15.91 7.97
CA LEU A 33 7.78 16.10 6.56
C LEU A 33 8.93 17.11 6.41
N PRO A 34 9.88 16.86 5.49
CA PRO A 34 10.95 17.80 5.22
C PRO A 34 10.41 19.15 4.73
N ALA A 35 11.18 20.22 4.98
CA ALA A 35 10.87 21.54 4.45
C ALA A 35 10.92 21.53 2.91
N GLY A 36 9.88 22.09 2.27
CA GLY A 36 9.77 22.13 0.82
C GLY A 36 9.03 20.94 0.18
N PRO A 37 9.07 20.83 -1.17
CA PRO A 37 8.43 19.76 -1.90
C PRO A 37 9.04 18.39 -1.59
N CYS A 38 8.20 17.39 -1.40
CA CYS A 38 8.61 16.00 -1.16
C CYS A 38 7.64 15.02 -1.83
N GLU A 39 8.13 13.83 -2.11
CA GLU A 39 7.33 12.73 -2.65
C GLU A 39 6.95 11.76 -1.52
N LEU A 40 5.66 11.44 -1.44
CA LEU A 40 5.18 10.40 -0.53
C LEU A 40 4.96 9.11 -1.32
N THR A 41 5.60 8.03 -0.88
CA THR A 41 5.43 6.70 -1.48
C THR A 41 4.57 5.84 -0.58
N ILE A 42 3.42 5.40 -1.09
CA ILE A 42 2.49 4.52 -0.38
C ILE A 42 2.55 3.14 -1.02
N ALA A 43 3.02 2.16 -0.27
CA ALA A 43 3.13 0.78 -0.71
C ALA A 43 1.86 -0.05 -0.36
N GLU A 44 1.88 -1.33 -0.72
CA GLU A 44 0.87 -2.33 -0.32
C GLU A 44 -0.56 -2.01 -0.79
N LEU A 45 -0.67 -1.36 -1.94
CA LEU A 45 -1.92 -1.19 -2.66
C LEU A 45 -2.19 -2.44 -3.52
N THR A 46 -3.46 -2.78 -3.69
CA THR A 46 -3.83 -3.93 -4.53
C THR A 46 -3.41 -3.67 -5.98
N PRO A 47 -2.74 -4.62 -6.66
CA PRO A 47 -2.36 -4.48 -8.06
C PRO A 47 -3.55 -4.48 -9.01
N GLN A 48 -4.76 -4.81 -8.52
CA GLN A 48 -6.00 -4.79 -9.30
C GLN A 48 -6.69 -3.42 -9.32
N ALA A 49 -6.18 -2.43 -8.57
CA ALA A 49 -6.74 -1.08 -8.59
C ALA A 49 -6.47 -0.42 -9.95
N ASP A 50 -7.48 0.26 -10.50
CA ASP A 50 -7.30 1.09 -11.68
C ASP A 50 -6.42 2.31 -11.34
N PRO A 51 -5.26 2.51 -12.01
CA PRO A 51 -4.41 3.68 -11.85
C PRO A 51 -5.14 5.02 -11.89
N ALA A 52 -6.16 5.15 -12.75
CA ALA A 52 -6.93 6.38 -12.90
C ALA A 52 -7.96 6.60 -11.78
N SER A 53 -8.20 5.59 -10.94
CA SER A 53 -9.19 5.66 -9.85
C SER A 53 -8.67 6.27 -8.56
N PHE A 54 -7.34 6.39 -8.40
CA PHE A 54 -6.77 6.92 -7.17
C PHE A 54 -7.15 8.39 -6.97
N ARG A 55 -7.59 8.71 -5.74
CA ARG A 55 -7.86 10.06 -5.26
C ARG A 55 -7.18 10.22 -3.92
N VAL A 56 -6.73 11.43 -3.61
CA VAL A 56 -6.06 11.74 -2.37
C VAL A 56 -6.57 13.06 -1.83
N GLU A 57 -6.81 13.07 -0.53
CA GLU A 57 -7.12 14.27 0.24
C GLU A 57 -6.07 14.38 1.34
N LEU A 58 -5.59 15.60 1.57
CA LEU A 58 -4.57 15.89 2.58
C LEU A 58 -5.17 16.83 3.60
N ALA A 59 -5.12 16.44 4.87
CA ALA A 59 -5.46 17.34 5.96
C ALA A 59 -4.27 18.23 6.30
N GLY A 60 -4.52 19.52 6.50
CA GLY A 60 -3.51 20.50 6.94
C GLY A 60 -3.23 21.59 5.92
N GLN A 61 -2.08 22.24 6.06
CA GLN A 61 -1.71 23.45 5.29
C GLN A 61 -0.94 23.14 3.99
N ARG A 62 -0.54 21.88 3.79
CA ARG A 62 0.15 21.45 2.57
C ARG A 62 -0.86 21.05 1.51
N ALA A 63 -0.46 21.22 0.25
CA ALA A 63 -1.26 20.83 -0.90
C ALA A 63 -0.62 19.65 -1.64
N VAL A 64 -1.46 18.78 -2.19
CA VAL A 64 -1.03 17.74 -3.12
C VAL A 64 -0.95 18.35 -4.52
N VAL A 65 0.26 18.36 -5.09
CA VAL A 65 0.50 18.91 -6.44
C VAL A 65 0.37 17.88 -7.56
N GLY A 66 0.43 16.59 -7.21
CA GLY A 66 0.36 15.51 -8.18
C GLY A 66 0.18 14.16 -7.51
N LEU A 67 -0.36 13.22 -8.27
CA LEU A 67 -0.55 11.83 -7.86
C LEU A 67 -0.11 10.93 -9.00
N GLN A 68 0.75 9.97 -8.69
CA GLN A 68 1.18 8.95 -9.63
C GLN A 68 1.04 7.59 -8.97
N SER A 69 0.43 6.65 -9.69
CA SER A 69 0.44 5.23 -9.33
C SER A 69 1.40 4.49 -10.26
N ARG A 70 2.16 3.55 -9.71
CA ARG A 70 3.07 2.68 -10.48
C ARG A 70 2.93 1.25 -10.01
N LEU A 71 2.76 0.32 -10.95
CA LEU A 71 2.92 -1.10 -10.68
C LEU A 71 4.40 -1.45 -10.83
N ILE A 72 5.04 -1.85 -9.73
CA ILE A 72 6.45 -2.25 -9.73
C ILE A 72 6.50 -3.78 -9.69
N ALA A 73 6.91 -4.39 -10.79
CA ALA A 73 7.25 -5.80 -10.80
C ALA A 73 8.57 -6.00 -10.02
N PRO A 74 8.70 -7.04 -9.18
CA PRO A 74 9.97 -7.36 -8.55
C PRO A 74 11.04 -7.60 -9.62
N SER A 75 12.24 -7.07 -9.39
CA SER A 75 13.35 -7.02 -10.36
C SER A 75 13.94 -8.39 -10.71
N ALA A 76 13.70 -9.40 -9.89
CA ALA A 76 14.04 -10.78 -10.18
C ALA A 76 12.91 -11.71 -9.73
N PRO A 77 12.65 -12.81 -10.44
CA PRO A 77 11.79 -13.85 -9.92
C PRO A 77 12.37 -14.32 -8.58
N PRO A 78 11.57 -14.40 -7.51
CA PRO A 78 12.03 -14.96 -6.25
C PRO A 78 12.55 -16.37 -6.52
N SER A 79 13.65 -16.76 -5.86
CA SER A 79 14.16 -18.10 -6.06
C SER A 79 13.09 -19.13 -5.63
N PRO A 80 13.08 -20.36 -6.20
CA PRO A 80 12.19 -21.41 -5.74
C PRO A 80 12.29 -21.68 -4.23
N ALA A 81 13.47 -21.42 -3.64
CA ALA A 81 13.69 -21.53 -2.21
C ALA A 81 12.97 -20.42 -1.41
N ASP A 82 13.00 -19.17 -1.89
CA ASP A 82 12.29 -18.04 -1.27
C ASP A 82 10.78 -18.26 -1.29
N LEU A 83 10.26 -18.76 -2.41
CA LEU A 83 8.85 -19.13 -2.54
C LEU A 83 8.47 -20.28 -1.60
N ALA A 84 9.30 -21.32 -1.49
CA ALA A 84 9.06 -22.42 -0.57
C ALA A 84 9.08 -21.98 0.89
N ALA A 85 10.00 -21.06 1.25
CA ALA A 85 10.08 -20.47 2.58
C ALA A 85 8.83 -19.64 2.90
N ARG A 86 8.43 -18.74 2.00
CA ARG A 86 7.24 -17.90 2.18
C ARG A 86 5.95 -18.71 2.25
N ARG A 87 5.84 -19.79 1.46
CA ARG A 87 4.71 -20.72 1.52
C ARG A 87 4.62 -21.39 2.89
N ARG A 88 5.74 -21.89 3.43
CA ARG A 88 5.77 -22.50 4.77
C ARG A 88 5.32 -21.51 5.84
N GLU A 89 5.80 -20.27 5.77
CA GLU A 89 5.43 -19.21 6.70
C GLU A 89 3.93 -18.90 6.65
N LEU A 90 3.35 -18.74 5.45
CA LEU A 90 1.92 -18.49 5.28
C LEU A 90 1.06 -19.67 5.73
N THR A 91 1.47 -20.90 5.47
CA THR A 91 0.79 -22.10 5.98
C THR A 91 0.76 -22.11 7.50
N LEU A 92 1.88 -21.78 8.16
CA LEU A 92 1.95 -21.68 9.62
C LEU A 92 1.05 -20.56 10.16
N ALA A 93 1.04 -19.40 9.51
CA ALA A 93 0.17 -18.29 9.89
C ALA A 93 -1.32 -18.68 9.79
N LEU A 94 -1.73 -19.35 8.70
CA LEU A 94 -3.09 -19.86 8.54
C LEU A 94 -3.48 -20.86 9.62
N HIS A 95 -2.58 -21.78 9.98
CA HIS A 95 -2.85 -22.73 11.05
C HIS A 95 -3.06 -22.03 12.40
N ARG A 96 -2.23 -21.01 12.72
CA ARG A 96 -2.38 -20.22 13.96
C ARG A 96 -3.71 -19.49 14.01
N SER A 97 -4.07 -18.76 12.96
CA SER A 97 -5.35 -18.05 12.89
C SER A 97 -6.55 -19.00 13.01
N ARG A 98 -6.42 -20.23 12.48
CA ARG A 98 -7.49 -21.23 12.57
C ARG A 98 -7.62 -21.86 13.97
N THR A 99 -6.52 -22.00 14.70
CA THR A 99 -6.55 -22.46 16.11
C THR A 99 -7.06 -21.39 17.07
N GLU A 100 -6.85 -20.11 16.78
CA GLU A 100 -7.36 -18.99 17.60
C GLU A 100 -8.88 -18.77 17.45
N LEU A 101 -9.50 -19.33 16.40
CA LEU A 101 -10.93 -19.23 16.11
C LEU A 101 -11.75 -20.45 16.59
N SER A 102 -11.13 -21.42 17.25
CA SER A 102 -11.77 -22.63 17.79
C SER A 102 -11.73 -22.66 19.31
#